data_AF-A0A380P826-F1
#
_entry.id   AF-A0A380P826-F1
#
_cell.length_a   1.000
_cell.length_b   1.000
_cell.length_c   1.000
_cell.angle_alpha   90.00
_cell.angle_beta   90.00
_cell.angle_gamma   90.00
#
_symmetry.space_group_name_H-M   'P 1'
#
loop_
_entity.id
_entity.type
_entity.pdbx_description
1 polymer ?
#
loop_
_entity_poly.entity_id
_entity_poly.type
_entity_poly.pdbx_seq_one_letter_code
_entity_poly.pdbx_strand_id
1 'polypeptide(L)'
;MVKPVGQPAVKTMISQDTLSDLQHFLTESGPLPTGGLRTYTDSEMYLVDGMGQIEDTTYTFMQDLYGQIHQINSLTEVPGPVTTVTGRWDVKPKDGTDMMTRLNDSELPVFATTSGYGTVDILPEGVNKAVALAQLMHRINPGEAGQMVAFGDGMNDYEMLQAANQGYVMPNGTTFLLEQPEFKHVTEDNNHDGVLKTILSWA
;
A
#
# COMPACT_ATOMS: atom_id res chain seq x y z
N MET A 1 -12.72 -27.56 8.54
CA MET A 1 -11.26 -27.74 8.30
C MET A 1 -10.86 -26.67 7.29
N VAL A 2 -10.27 -25.55 7.76
CA VAL A 2 -9.90 -24.44 6.87
C VAL A 2 -8.71 -24.93 6.04
N LYS A 3 -8.87 -25.01 4.72
CA LYS A 3 -7.74 -25.32 3.84
C LYS A 3 -6.72 -24.19 4.01
N PRO A 4 -5.42 -24.48 4.17
CA PRO A 4 -4.41 -23.44 4.21
C PRO A 4 -4.51 -22.63 2.91
N VAL A 5 -4.49 -21.30 3.04
CA VAL A 5 -4.43 -20.40 1.88
C VAL A 5 -3.13 -20.73 1.15
N GLY A 6 -3.23 -21.33 -0.04
CA GLY A 6 -2.05 -21.60 -0.87
C GLY A 6 -1.31 -20.30 -1.18
N GLN A 7 0.00 -20.35 -1.42
CA GLN A 7 0.73 -19.17 -1.89
C GLN A 7 0.24 -18.76 -3.30
N PRO A 8 0.29 -17.47 -3.68
CA PRO A 8 0.09 -17.06 -5.08
C PRO A 8 0.98 -17.87 -6.01
N ALA A 9 0.47 -18.31 -7.16
CA ALA A 9 1.26 -19.09 -8.12
C ALA A 9 2.39 -18.26 -8.78
N VAL A 10 2.23 -16.93 -8.78
CA VAL A 10 3.19 -15.95 -9.27
C VAL A 10 3.17 -14.77 -8.31
N LYS A 11 4.33 -14.38 -7.80
CA LYS A 11 4.51 -13.15 -7.02
C LYS A 11 4.94 -12.05 -7.98
N THR A 12 4.06 -11.08 -8.23
CA THR A 12 4.43 -9.90 -9.01
C THR A 12 5.34 -9.03 -8.16
N MET A 13 6.47 -8.59 -8.71
CA MET A 13 7.49 -7.81 -8.04
C MET A 13 8.03 -6.73 -8.98
N ILE A 14 8.55 -5.65 -8.42
CA ILE A 14 9.21 -4.56 -9.16
C ILE A 14 10.60 -5.06 -9.57
N SER A 15 10.89 -5.01 -10.87
CA SER A 15 12.18 -5.47 -11.43
C SER A 15 13.32 -4.52 -11.08
N GLN A 16 14.58 -4.97 -11.21
CA GLN A 16 15.74 -4.10 -11.01
C GLN A 16 15.81 -2.94 -12.03
N ASP A 17 15.42 -3.18 -13.28
CA ASP A 17 15.36 -2.12 -14.29
C ASP A 17 14.32 -1.07 -13.88
N THR A 18 13.13 -1.52 -13.45
CA THR A 18 12.09 -0.63 -12.93
C THR A 18 12.53 0.13 -11.67
N LEU A 19 13.35 -0.47 -10.80
CA LEU A 19 13.90 0.22 -9.63
C LEU A 19 14.87 1.34 -10.01
N SER A 20 15.68 1.13 -11.05
CA SER A 20 16.55 2.17 -11.59
C SER A 20 15.74 3.33 -12.14
N ASP A 21 14.73 3.05 -12.97
CA ASP A 21 13.87 4.07 -13.57
C ASP A 21 13.04 4.80 -12.51
N LEU A 22 12.54 4.06 -11.51
CA LEU A 22 11.82 4.61 -10.38
C LEU A 22 12.70 5.56 -9.56
N GLN A 23 13.95 5.18 -9.27
CA GLN A 23 14.86 6.07 -8.55
C GLN A 23 15.10 7.37 -9.32
N HIS A 24 15.33 7.26 -10.64
CA HIS A 24 15.50 8.41 -11.50
C HIS A 24 14.26 9.31 -11.46
N PHE A 25 13.07 8.74 -11.65
CA PHE A 25 11.81 9.45 -11.56
C PHE A 25 11.62 10.17 -10.23
N LEU A 26 11.86 9.51 -9.10
CA LEU A 26 11.71 10.10 -7.77
C LEU A 26 12.68 11.28 -7.55
N THR A 27 13.89 11.20 -8.11
CA THR A 27 14.90 12.26 -8.01
C THR A 27 14.53 13.49 -8.84
N GLU A 28 13.83 13.31 -9.96
CA GLU A 28 13.41 14.39 -10.85
C GLU A 28 12.03 14.97 -10.51
N SER A 29 11.21 14.23 -9.77
CA SER A 29 9.80 14.56 -9.49
C SER A 29 9.57 15.48 -8.28
N GLY A 30 10.64 16.08 -7.74
CA GLY A 30 10.57 17.05 -6.66
C GLY A 30 11.37 16.65 -5.42
N PRO A 31 10.95 17.04 -4.20
CA PRO A 31 11.69 16.70 -3.00
C PRO A 31 11.67 15.18 -2.76
N LEU A 32 12.81 14.68 -2.30
CA LEU A 32 12.95 13.31 -1.82
C LEU A 32 12.07 13.08 -0.58
N PRO A 33 11.66 11.83 -0.31
CA PRO A 33 10.83 11.50 0.84
C PRO A 33 11.54 11.79 2.17
N THR A 34 10.74 12.19 3.17
CA THR A 34 11.15 12.34 4.56
C THR A 34 11.49 10.98 5.16
N GLY A 35 12.70 10.80 5.67
CA GLY A 35 13.10 9.54 6.31
C GLY A 35 13.35 8.41 5.33
N GLY A 36 13.80 8.74 4.10
CA GLY A 36 14.27 7.79 3.10
C GLY A 36 13.18 6.90 2.50
N LEU A 37 13.61 5.82 1.85
CA LEU A 37 12.72 4.78 1.35
C LEU A 37 12.90 3.48 2.13
N ARG A 38 11.83 2.69 2.14
CA ARG A 38 11.80 1.29 2.61
C ARG A 38 11.47 0.40 1.44
N THR A 39 12.18 -0.71 1.30
CA THR A 39 11.85 -1.71 0.29
C THR A 39 12.15 -3.12 0.78
N TYR A 40 11.56 -4.12 0.12
CA TYR A 40 11.55 -5.49 0.60
C TYR A 40 11.75 -6.46 -0.55
N THR A 41 12.74 -7.33 -0.44
CA THR A 41 12.76 -8.56 -1.23
C THR A 41 11.74 -9.56 -0.65
N ASP A 42 11.83 -10.83 -1.01
CA ASP A 42 10.97 -11.86 -0.44
C ASP A 42 11.22 -12.13 1.04
N SER A 43 12.43 -11.84 1.53
CA SER A 43 12.89 -12.23 2.86
C SER A 43 13.61 -11.14 3.63
N GLU A 44 14.00 -10.03 2.98
CA GLU A 44 14.84 -9.01 3.60
C GLU A 44 14.27 -7.62 3.41
N MET A 45 14.46 -6.77 4.42
CA MET A 45 14.14 -5.36 4.40
C MET A 45 15.40 -4.53 4.10
N TYR A 46 15.23 -3.50 3.28
CA TYR A 46 16.24 -2.51 2.96
C TYR A 46 15.75 -1.11 3.30
N LEU A 47 16.62 -0.34 3.93
CA LEU A 47 16.47 1.08 4.20
C LEU A 47 17.37 1.86 3.25
N VAL A 48 16.77 2.70 2.40
CA VAL A 48 17.46 3.43 1.33
C VAL A 48 17.67 4.88 1.76
N ASP A 49 18.86 5.16 2.27
CA ASP A 49 19.22 6.42 2.95
C ASP A 49 19.61 7.53 1.96
N GLY A 50 20.13 7.17 0.79
CA GLY A 50 20.45 8.15 -0.27
C GLY A 50 19.23 8.75 -0.95
N MET A 51 18.02 8.27 -0.62
CA MET A 51 16.74 8.79 -1.10
C MET A 51 16.01 9.60 -0.01
N GLY A 52 16.74 10.13 0.96
CA GLY A 52 16.23 10.89 2.09
C GLY A 52 16.83 10.38 3.39
N GLN A 53 17.37 11.26 4.22
CA GLN A 53 18.12 10.83 5.40
C GLN A 53 17.20 10.13 6.41
N ILE A 54 17.62 8.93 6.82
CA ILE A 54 16.98 8.12 7.84
C ILE A 54 17.63 8.41 9.19
N GLU A 55 16.83 8.78 10.19
CA GLU A 55 17.35 9.00 11.54
C GLU A 55 17.79 7.68 12.20
N ASP A 56 18.88 7.71 12.97
CA ASP A 56 19.41 6.54 13.71
C ASP A 56 18.35 5.86 14.61
N THR A 57 17.44 6.66 15.17
CA THR A 57 16.31 6.20 15.98
C THR A 57 15.33 5.36 15.17
N THR A 58 15.08 5.75 13.91
CA THR A 58 14.24 5.00 12.98
C THR A 58 14.90 3.69 12.58
N TYR A 59 16.22 3.71 12.36
CA TYR A 59 16.98 2.49 12.07
C TYR A 59 16.88 1.48 13.21
N THR A 60 17.13 1.93 14.44
CA THR A 60 17.04 1.09 15.65
C THR A 60 15.64 0.50 15.83
N PHE A 61 14.60 1.34 15.69
CA PHE A 61 13.22 0.91 15.78
C PHE A 61 12.85 -0.16 14.74
N MET A 62 13.31 0.01 13.49
CA MET A 62 13.04 -0.97 12.45
C MET A 62 13.78 -2.28 12.73
N GLN A 63 15.03 -2.23 13.20
CA GLN A 63 15.78 -3.45 13.55
C GLN A 63 15.08 -4.25 14.66
N ASP A 64 14.52 -3.57 15.66
CA ASP A 64 13.76 -4.22 16.73
C ASP A 64 12.49 -4.92 16.21
N LEU A 65 11.84 -4.36 15.17
CA LEU A 65 10.61 -4.92 14.59
C LEU A 65 10.86 -6.04 13.57
N TYR A 66 11.85 -5.88 12.70
CA TYR A 66 12.06 -6.71 11.51
C TYR A 66 13.33 -7.57 11.59
N GLY A 67 14.16 -7.39 12.62
CA GLY A 67 15.42 -8.11 12.79
C GLY A 67 16.51 -7.55 11.88
N GLN A 68 17.01 -8.39 10.96
CA GLN A 68 18.10 -7.98 10.07
C GLN A 68 17.60 -7.00 9.02
N ILE A 69 18.26 -5.84 8.96
CA ILE A 69 17.97 -4.77 8.00
C ILE A 69 19.26 -4.34 7.32
N HIS A 70 19.18 -4.16 6.00
CA HIS A 70 20.27 -3.66 5.19
C HIS A 70 20.11 -2.15 4.95
N GLN A 71 21.13 -1.36 5.29
CA GLN A 71 21.18 0.04 4.92
C GLN A 71 21.92 0.17 3.59
N ILE A 72 21.30 0.83 2.63
CA ILE A 72 21.82 1.06 1.27
C ILE A 72 21.61 2.53 0.87
N ASN A 73 22.35 3.02 -0.12
CA ASN A 73 22.19 4.41 -0.56
C ASN A 73 21.27 4.54 -1.78
N SER A 74 21.17 3.49 -2.59
CA SER A 74 20.43 3.48 -3.85
C SER A 74 19.46 2.31 -3.92
N LEU A 75 18.28 2.50 -4.50
CA LEU A 75 17.36 1.41 -4.85
C LEU A 75 18.03 0.37 -5.77
N THR A 76 19.04 0.78 -6.55
CA THR A 76 19.79 -0.11 -7.44
C THR A 76 20.77 -1.03 -6.71
N GLU A 77 20.99 -0.85 -5.40
CA GLU A 77 21.83 -1.74 -4.58
C GLU A 77 21.07 -2.98 -4.08
N VAL A 78 19.74 -3.03 -4.22
CA VAL A 78 18.96 -4.21 -3.84
C VAL A 78 19.31 -5.38 -4.76
N PRO A 79 19.69 -6.56 -4.22
CA PRO A 79 20.23 -7.68 -5.02
C PRO A 79 19.17 -8.47 -5.81
N GLY A 80 17.99 -7.91 -6.04
CA GLY A 80 16.91 -8.57 -6.76
C GLY A 80 15.64 -7.72 -6.84
N PRO A 81 14.54 -8.30 -7.37
CA PRO A 81 13.25 -7.63 -7.43
C PRO A 81 12.66 -7.42 -6.03
N VAL A 82 11.76 -6.44 -5.91
CA VAL A 82 11.15 -6.07 -4.63
C VAL A 82 9.63 -6.11 -4.66
N THR A 83 9.01 -6.30 -3.51
CA THR A 83 7.55 -6.37 -3.38
C THR A 83 6.88 -5.00 -3.31
N THR A 84 7.59 -3.99 -2.78
CA THR A 84 7.12 -2.62 -2.64
C THR A 84 8.30 -1.68 -2.44
N VAL A 85 8.12 -0.40 -2.79
CA VAL A 85 8.94 0.72 -2.35
C VAL A 85 8.03 1.70 -1.63
N THR A 86 8.31 2.00 -0.36
CA THR A 86 7.49 2.89 0.46
C THR A 86 8.29 4.13 0.85
N GLY A 87 7.72 5.31 0.61
CA GLY A 87 8.30 6.60 1.01
C GLY A 87 7.25 7.48 1.69
N ARG A 88 7.70 8.52 2.41
CA ARG A 88 6.81 9.49 3.07
C ARG A 88 7.07 10.90 2.53
N TRP A 89 6.05 11.53 1.98
CA TRP A 89 6.08 12.91 1.51
C TRP A 89 5.03 13.72 2.27
N ASP A 90 5.49 14.51 3.24
CA ASP A 90 4.63 15.16 4.23
C ASP A 90 5.08 16.58 4.60
N VAL A 91 6.00 17.17 3.84
CA VAL A 91 6.48 18.54 4.08
C VAL A 91 5.34 19.55 3.93
N LYS A 92 4.48 19.37 2.91
CA LYS A 92 3.25 20.13 2.72
C LYS A 92 2.03 19.20 2.74
N PRO A 93 0.86 19.74 3.11
CA PRO A 93 -0.40 19.05 2.88
C PRO A 93 -0.49 18.63 1.41
N LYS A 94 -0.79 17.35 1.18
CA LYS A 94 -0.94 16.69 -0.13
C LYS A 94 0.33 16.23 -0.85
N ASP A 95 1.55 16.49 -0.36
CA ASP A 95 2.76 16.07 -1.09
C ASP A 95 2.76 14.56 -1.43
N GLY A 96 2.32 13.70 -0.51
CA GLY A 96 2.14 12.27 -0.76
C GLY A 96 1.07 11.94 -1.80
N THR A 97 -0.08 12.62 -1.77
CA THR A 97 -1.13 12.45 -2.80
C THR A 97 -0.65 12.92 -4.16
N ASP A 98 0.07 14.05 -4.23
CA ASP A 98 0.61 14.57 -5.47
C ASP A 98 1.70 13.65 -6.04
N MET A 99 2.55 13.06 -5.18
CA MET A 99 3.53 12.06 -5.61
C MET A 99 2.86 10.78 -6.12
N MET A 100 1.83 10.29 -5.42
CA MET A 100 1.01 9.17 -5.87
C MET A 100 0.42 9.43 -7.26
N THR A 101 -0.18 10.61 -7.49
CA THR A 101 -0.72 10.99 -8.80
C THR A 101 0.36 11.00 -9.87
N ARG A 102 1.51 11.64 -9.62
CA ARG A 102 2.62 11.67 -10.60
C ARG A 102 3.14 10.28 -10.95
N LEU A 103 3.26 9.38 -9.97
CA LEU A 103 3.68 8.00 -10.21
C LEU A 103 2.66 7.25 -11.08
N ASN A 104 1.37 7.40 -10.79
CA ASN A 104 0.29 6.76 -11.56
C ASN A 104 0.11 7.35 -12.96
N ASP A 105 0.48 8.61 -13.17
CA ASP A 105 0.48 9.27 -14.48
C ASP A 105 1.77 8.99 -15.30
N SER A 106 2.76 8.32 -14.70
CA SER A 106 4.02 7.96 -15.38
C SER A 106 3.86 6.72 -16.27
N GLU A 107 4.83 6.48 -17.15
CA GLU A 107 4.91 5.25 -17.96
C GLU A 107 5.62 4.09 -17.22
N LEU A 108 5.95 4.28 -15.95
CA LEU A 108 6.59 3.23 -15.15
C LEU A 108 5.60 2.08 -14.90
N PRO A 109 6.05 0.81 -14.94
CA PRO A 109 5.20 -0.35 -14.65
C PRO A 109 4.98 -0.53 -13.14
N VAL A 110 4.42 0.49 -12.50
CA VAL A 110 4.13 0.55 -11.06
C VAL A 110 2.71 1.06 -10.82
N PHE A 111 2.21 0.80 -9.63
CA PHE A 111 0.98 1.37 -9.11
C PHE A 111 1.27 2.00 -7.76
N ALA A 112 0.93 3.27 -7.58
CA ALA A 112 1.13 4.00 -6.35
C ALA A 112 -0.20 4.23 -5.63
N THR A 113 -0.17 4.09 -4.30
CA THR A 113 -1.31 4.42 -3.44
C THR A 113 -0.86 5.06 -2.14
N THR A 114 -1.76 5.74 -1.42
CA THR A 114 -1.45 6.31 -0.11
C THR A 114 -2.05 5.47 1.02
N SER A 115 -1.24 5.24 2.06
CA SER A 115 -1.65 4.53 3.29
C SER A 115 -1.89 5.49 4.46
N GLY A 116 -1.96 6.80 4.19
CA GLY A 116 -2.15 7.87 5.19
C GLY A 116 -0.85 8.59 5.61
N TYR A 117 -1.02 9.76 6.22
CA TYR A 117 0.07 10.57 6.79
C TYR A 117 1.23 10.88 5.82
N GLY A 118 0.92 11.10 4.54
CA GLY A 118 1.91 11.37 3.49
C GLY A 118 2.69 10.14 3.01
N THR A 119 2.37 8.96 3.52
CA THR A 119 3.00 7.70 3.08
C THR A 119 2.45 7.29 1.72
N VAL A 120 3.36 6.96 0.80
CA VAL A 120 3.07 6.43 -0.53
C VAL A 120 3.72 5.07 -0.65
N ASP A 121 2.90 4.07 -0.95
CA ASP A 121 3.33 2.72 -1.30
C ASP A 121 3.36 2.61 -2.83
N ILE A 122 4.52 2.23 -3.36
CA ILE A 122 4.78 2.03 -4.77
C ILE A 122 4.89 0.52 -4.99
N LEU A 123 3.87 -0.02 -5.63
CA LEU A 123 3.67 -1.45 -5.87
C LEU A 123 3.94 -1.79 -7.33
N PRO A 124 4.15 -3.07 -7.68
CA PRO A 124 4.18 -3.48 -9.09
C PRO A 124 2.84 -3.14 -9.78
N GLU A 125 2.88 -2.87 -11.09
CA GLU A 125 1.66 -2.66 -11.87
C GLU A 125 0.65 -3.80 -11.67
N GLY A 126 -0.62 -3.45 -11.55
CA GLY A 126 -1.71 -4.41 -11.35
C GLY A 126 -1.75 -5.08 -9.97
N VAL A 127 -0.91 -4.64 -9.02
CA VAL A 127 -0.94 -5.12 -7.63
C VAL A 127 -1.70 -4.14 -6.74
N ASN A 128 -2.85 -4.57 -6.22
CA ASN A 128 -3.62 -3.85 -5.21
C ASN A 128 -4.46 -4.82 -4.37
N LYS A 129 -5.13 -4.30 -3.33
CA LYS A 129 -5.95 -5.13 -2.40
C LYS A 129 -7.11 -5.84 -3.11
N ALA A 130 -7.71 -5.23 -4.14
CA ALA A 130 -8.81 -5.84 -4.89
C ALA A 130 -8.38 -7.10 -5.62
N VAL A 131 -7.23 -7.05 -6.31
CA VAL A 131 -6.66 -8.21 -7.02
C VAL A 131 -6.32 -9.33 -6.04
N ALA A 132 -5.71 -9.01 -4.90
CA ALA A 132 -5.40 -9.98 -3.87
C ALA A 132 -6.67 -10.66 -3.31
N LEU A 133 -7.72 -9.88 -3.03
CA LEU A 133 -9.00 -10.42 -2.56
C LEU A 133 -9.72 -11.25 -3.61
N ALA A 134 -9.70 -10.87 -4.88
CA ALA A 134 -10.28 -11.67 -5.96
C ALA A 134 -9.61 -13.05 -6.05
N GLN A 135 -8.27 -13.09 -5.96
CA GLN A 135 -7.52 -14.34 -5.91
C GLN A 135 -7.87 -15.18 -4.67
N LEU A 136 -8.02 -14.55 -3.51
CA LEU A 136 -8.41 -15.22 -2.28
C LEU A 136 -9.82 -15.82 -2.40
N MET A 137 -10.79 -15.04 -2.86
CA MET A 137 -12.18 -15.47 -3.05
C MET A 137 -12.31 -16.66 -3.99
N HIS A 138 -11.59 -16.63 -5.12
CA HIS A 138 -11.55 -17.75 -6.05
C HIS A 138 -11.08 -19.06 -5.39
N ARG A 139 -10.22 -18.98 -4.38
CA ARG A 139 -9.67 -20.14 -3.67
C ARG A 139 -10.57 -20.63 -2.55
N ILE A 140 -11.13 -19.71 -1.76
CA ILE A 140 -11.89 -20.07 -0.55
C ILE A 140 -13.35 -20.38 -0.86
N ASN A 141 -13.92 -19.79 -1.92
CA ASN A 141 -15.33 -19.93 -2.25
C ASN A 141 -15.60 -19.80 -3.76
N PRO A 142 -15.11 -20.75 -4.58
CA PRO A 142 -15.30 -20.72 -6.03
C PRO A 142 -16.79 -20.92 -6.37
N GLY A 143 -17.51 -19.82 -6.60
CA GLY A 143 -18.93 -19.84 -6.98
C GLY A 143 -19.78 -18.74 -6.34
N GLU A 144 -19.30 -18.12 -5.26
CA GLU A 144 -20.02 -17.03 -4.56
C GLU A 144 -19.46 -15.66 -4.92
N ALA A 145 -19.36 -15.40 -6.23
CA ALA A 145 -19.22 -14.04 -6.71
C ALA A 145 -20.49 -13.27 -6.28
N GLY A 146 -20.32 -12.15 -5.56
CA GLY A 146 -21.48 -11.35 -5.12
C GLY A 146 -21.68 -11.19 -3.62
N GLN A 147 -20.83 -11.80 -2.78
CA GLN A 147 -20.98 -11.76 -1.31
C GLN A 147 -19.77 -11.14 -0.59
N MET A 148 -19.14 -10.12 -1.18
CA MET A 148 -18.03 -9.43 -0.53
C MET A 148 -18.49 -8.10 0.09
N VAL A 149 -18.20 -7.93 1.39
CA VAL A 149 -18.23 -6.63 2.05
C VAL A 149 -16.80 -6.24 2.37
N ALA A 150 -16.42 -5.00 2.03
CA ALA A 150 -15.11 -4.45 2.34
C ALA A 150 -15.26 -3.17 3.17
N PHE A 151 -14.30 -2.93 4.05
CA PHE A 151 -14.19 -1.74 4.88
C PHE A 151 -12.84 -1.07 4.62
N GLY A 152 -12.79 0.25 4.59
CA GLY A 152 -11.57 0.97 4.28
C GLY A 152 -11.62 2.44 4.66
N ASP A 153 -10.46 3.05 4.75
CA ASP A 153 -10.28 4.43 5.17
C ASP A 153 -9.22 5.18 4.34
N GLY A 154 -8.31 4.47 3.65
CA GLY A 154 -7.24 5.04 2.84
C GLY A 154 -7.39 4.80 1.34
N MET A 155 -6.62 5.53 0.52
CA MET A 155 -6.61 5.31 -0.94
C MET A 155 -6.18 3.89 -1.30
N ASN A 156 -5.36 3.24 -0.46
CA ASN A 156 -4.98 1.84 -0.63
C ASN A 156 -6.15 0.84 -0.48
N ASP A 157 -7.33 1.31 -0.07
CA ASP A 157 -8.57 0.54 -0.01
C ASP A 157 -9.51 0.81 -1.20
N TYR A 158 -9.25 1.83 -2.01
CA TYR A 158 -10.22 2.30 -3.02
C TYR A 158 -10.66 1.19 -3.98
N GLU A 159 -9.72 0.51 -4.62
CA GLU A 159 -10.04 -0.55 -5.58
C GLU A 159 -10.76 -1.72 -4.90
N MET A 160 -10.40 -2.03 -3.64
CA MET A 160 -11.04 -3.08 -2.87
C MET A 160 -12.48 -2.73 -2.52
N LEU A 161 -12.74 -1.49 -2.09
CA LEU A 161 -14.07 -0.99 -1.79
C LEU A 161 -14.95 -0.99 -3.03
N GLN A 162 -14.39 -0.63 -4.20
CA GLN A 162 -15.08 -0.65 -5.48
C GLN A 162 -15.37 -2.09 -5.97
N ALA A 163 -14.43 -3.02 -5.77
CA ALA A 163 -14.58 -4.41 -6.18
C ALA A 163 -15.55 -5.20 -5.30
N ALA A 164 -15.75 -4.77 -4.05
CA ALA A 164 -16.70 -5.38 -3.14
C ALA A 164 -18.15 -5.10 -3.55
N ASN A 165 -19.06 -6.01 -3.22
CA ASN A 165 -20.49 -5.79 -3.43
C ASN A 165 -21.04 -4.68 -2.54
N GLN A 166 -20.41 -4.50 -1.37
CA GLN A 166 -20.68 -3.40 -0.47
C GLN A 166 -19.34 -2.87 0.05
N GLY A 167 -18.90 -1.71 -0.46
CA GLY A 167 -17.79 -0.95 0.10
C GLY A 167 -18.28 -0.02 1.20
N TYR A 168 -17.66 -0.11 2.38
CA TYR A 168 -17.94 0.75 3.53
C TYR A 168 -16.73 1.62 3.86
N VAL A 169 -16.93 2.94 3.85
CA VAL A 169 -15.90 3.91 4.22
C VAL A 169 -16.04 4.27 5.70
N MET A 170 -14.90 4.25 6.41
CA MET A 170 -14.81 4.64 7.81
C MET A 170 -14.95 6.16 7.98
N PRO A 171 -15.57 6.69 9.06
CA PRO A 171 -15.69 8.13 9.29
C PRO A 171 -14.36 8.89 9.35
N ASN A 172 -13.30 8.22 9.79
CA ASN A 172 -11.94 8.73 9.84
C ASN A 172 -11.17 8.56 8.50
N GLY A 173 -11.85 8.12 7.45
CA GLY A 173 -11.26 7.93 6.13
C GLY A 173 -10.97 9.22 5.38
N THR A 174 -10.26 9.09 4.26
CA THR A 174 -9.93 10.24 3.42
C THR A 174 -11.18 10.92 2.88
N THR A 175 -11.13 12.25 2.74
CA THR A 175 -12.23 13.04 2.15
C THR A 175 -12.64 12.51 0.78
N PHE A 176 -11.67 12.10 -0.04
CA PHE A 176 -11.95 11.52 -1.36
C PHE A 176 -12.88 10.30 -1.28
N LEU A 177 -12.61 9.35 -0.37
CA LEU A 177 -13.46 8.17 -0.20
C LEU A 177 -14.86 8.53 0.35
N LEU A 178 -14.93 9.42 1.33
CA LEU A 178 -16.18 9.86 1.95
C LEU A 178 -17.11 10.59 0.97
N GLU A 179 -16.56 11.12 -0.13
CA GLU A 179 -17.31 11.83 -1.17
C GLU A 179 -17.77 10.92 -2.32
N GLN A 180 -17.37 9.65 -2.37
CA GLN A 180 -17.78 8.73 -3.43
C GLN A 180 -19.22 8.23 -3.21
N PRO A 181 -20.15 8.47 -4.15
CA PRO A 181 -21.57 8.14 -3.96
C PRO A 181 -21.87 6.64 -3.94
N GLU A 182 -20.99 5.79 -4.49
CA GLU A 182 -21.13 4.34 -4.49
C GLU A 182 -20.84 3.68 -3.13
N PHE A 183 -20.13 4.37 -2.23
CA PHE A 183 -19.73 3.80 -0.96
C PHE A 183 -20.76 4.04 0.14
N LYS A 184 -20.91 3.03 1.01
CA LYS A 184 -21.69 3.13 2.23
C LYS A 184 -20.82 3.70 3.35
N HIS A 185 -21.42 4.34 4.33
CA HIS A 185 -20.67 4.95 5.44
C HIS A 185 -20.87 4.13 6.71
N VAL A 186 -19.77 3.81 7.37
CA VAL A 186 -19.78 3.26 8.73
C VAL A 186 -20.22 4.35 9.70
N THR A 187 -20.99 4.01 10.73
CA THR A 187 -21.54 5.00 11.68
C THR A 187 -20.52 5.47 12.71
N GLU A 188 -19.65 4.56 13.16
CA GLU A 188 -18.67 4.79 14.23
C GLU A 188 -17.25 4.62 13.66
N ASP A 189 -16.26 5.28 14.25
CA ASP A 189 -14.87 5.18 13.78
C ASP A 189 -14.18 3.89 14.27
N ASN A 190 -12.90 3.74 13.93
CA ASN A 190 -12.07 2.62 14.35
C ASN A 190 -11.81 2.55 15.87
N ASN A 191 -11.93 3.66 16.60
CA ASN A 191 -11.79 3.72 18.06
C ASN A 191 -13.10 3.40 18.79
N HIS A 192 -14.21 3.28 18.06
CA HIS A 192 -15.55 3.02 18.59
C HIS A 192 -16.20 1.78 17.95
N ASP A 193 -15.39 0.81 17.52
CA ASP A 193 -15.81 -0.48 16.96
C ASP A 193 -16.70 -0.38 15.71
N GLY A 194 -16.45 0.61 14.84
CA GLY A 194 -17.25 0.89 13.64
C GLY A 194 -17.55 -0.32 12.78
N VAL A 195 -16.51 -1.04 12.36
CA VAL A 195 -16.64 -2.26 11.54
C VAL A 195 -17.54 -3.29 12.24
N LEU A 196 -17.27 -3.56 13.53
CA LEU A 196 -18.01 -4.56 14.30
C LEU A 196 -19.48 -4.19 14.44
N LYS A 197 -19.79 -2.94 14.79
CA LYS A 197 -21.17 -2.45 14.92
C LYS A 197 -21.93 -2.50 13.60
N THR A 198 -21.28 -2.19 12.48
CA THR A 198 -21.90 -2.34 11.15
C THR A 198 -22.23 -3.80 10.86
N ILE A 199 -21.32 -4.73 11.12
CA ILE A 199 -21.57 -6.17 10.91
C ILE A 199 -22.72 -6.67 11.80
N LEU A 200 -22.74 -6.28 13.08
CA LEU A 200 -23.80 -6.68 14.02
C LEU A 200 -25.18 -6.12 13.66
N SER A 201 -25.24 -5.04 12.88
CA SER A 201 -26.52 -4.48 12.40
C SER A 201 -27.20 -5.30 11.31
N TRP A 202 -26.51 -6.29 10.72
CA TRP A 202 -27.07 -7.18 9.69
C TRP A 202 -27.81 -8.40 10.26
N ALA A 203 -27.75 -8.61 11.58
CA ALA A 203 -28.36 -9.73 12.28
C ALA A 203 -29.88 -9.56 12.45
#